data_AF-A0A956DYR5-F1
#
_entry.id   AF-A0A956DYR5-F1
#
_cell.length_a   1.000
_cell.length_b   1.000
_cell.length_c   1.000
_cell.angle_alpha   90.00
_cell.angle_beta   90.00
_cell.angle_gamma   90.00
#
_symmetry.space_group_name_H-M   'P 1'
#
loop_
_entity.id
_entity.type
_entity.pdbx_description
1 polymer ?
#
loop_
_entity_poly.entity_id
_entity_poly.type
_entity_poly.pdbx_seq_one_letter_code
_entity_poly.pdbx_strand_id
1 'polypeptide(L)'
;TSAAPETSVAPEPSATPGAIPDPPLLDDAGEPLPQTEDEPKQDALFDQRVQALWAAIVADDASLAKSFFFPVEAYEQVKAIPKPAADWQHRLWAHFERDIHQYHQQLGKDRARTKVVRVEIRNPAEWMAPGREGNKIGYFRTTRAYLHYLDAQGEERRLDLTSMISWRGHWHVVHLHGFR
;
A
#
# COMPACT_ATOMS: atom_id res chain seq x y z
N THR A 1 -23.09 -56.55 5.09
CA THR A 1 -21.63 -56.39 4.96
C THR A 1 -21.39 -55.53 3.75
N SER A 2 -20.72 -54.39 3.74
CA SER A 2 -20.03 -53.61 4.77
C SER A 2 -20.05 -52.16 4.27
N ALA A 3 -20.54 -51.23 5.09
CA ALA A 3 -20.34 -49.80 4.87
C ALA A 3 -18.98 -49.42 5.46
N ALA A 4 -18.13 -48.74 4.69
CA ALA A 4 -16.89 -48.14 5.17
C ALA A 4 -17.17 -46.70 5.62
N PRO A 5 -16.51 -46.18 6.68
CA PRO A 5 -16.86 -44.91 7.29
C PRO A 5 -16.25 -43.73 6.53
N GLU A 6 -17.02 -42.64 6.44
CA GLU A 6 -16.59 -41.34 5.97
C GLU A 6 -15.63 -40.72 6.97
N THR A 7 -14.43 -40.37 6.50
CA THR A 7 -13.45 -39.62 7.28
C THR A 7 -13.97 -38.20 7.48
N SER A 8 -14.32 -37.89 8.73
CA SER A 8 -14.66 -36.55 9.20
C SER A 8 -13.45 -35.62 9.02
N VAL A 9 -13.57 -34.66 8.10
CA VAL A 9 -12.63 -33.55 7.97
C VAL A 9 -12.95 -32.55 9.09
N ALA A 10 -11.98 -32.35 9.98
CA ALA A 10 -12.04 -31.36 11.04
C ALA A 10 -12.17 -29.93 10.45
N PRO A 11 -12.90 -29.01 11.10
CA PRO A 11 -12.99 -27.63 10.62
C PRO A 11 -11.63 -26.93 10.77
N GLU A 12 -11.18 -26.28 9.68
CA GLU A 12 -10.05 -25.35 9.70
C GLU A 12 -10.28 -24.25 10.77
N PRO A 13 -9.22 -23.81 11.47
CA PRO A 13 -9.34 -22.76 12.47
C PRO A 13 -9.78 -21.46 11.81
N SER A 14 -10.82 -20.85 12.39
CA SER A 14 -11.41 -19.59 11.98
C SER A 14 -10.35 -18.49 11.79
N ALA A 15 -10.32 -17.91 10.59
CA ALA A 15 -9.59 -16.69 10.32
C ALA A 15 -10.18 -15.54 11.15
N THR A 16 -9.35 -14.91 11.97
CA THR A 16 -9.65 -13.62 12.60
C THR A 16 -9.96 -12.59 11.52
N PRO A 17 -11.11 -11.87 11.55
CA PRO A 17 -11.28 -10.69 10.73
C PRO A 17 -10.37 -9.59 11.31
N GLY A 18 -9.32 -9.14 10.61
CA GLY A 18 -8.57 -8.00 11.14
C GLY A 18 -7.26 -7.55 10.48
N ALA A 19 -6.64 -8.30 9.57
CA ALA A 19 -5.44 -7.82 8.88
C ALA A 19 -5.46 -8.26 7.43
N ILE A 20 -5.22 -7.32 6.51
CA ILE A 20 -4.98 -7.64 5.10
C ILE A 20 -3.66 -8.43 5.07
N PRO A 21 -3.65 -9.69 4.60
CA PRO A 21 -2.42 -10.47 4.56
C PRO A 21 -1.48 -9.85 3.53
N ASP A 22 -0.36 -9.33 4.00
CA ASP A 22 0.68 -8.81 3.13
C ASP A 22 1.49 -9.96 2.53
N PRO A 23 1.89 -9.86 1.25
CA PRO A 23 2.86 -10.78 0.66
C PRO A 23 4.12 -10.82 1.54
N PRO A 24 4.71 -12.00 1.75
CA PRO A 24 5.87 -12.14 2.61
C PRO A 24 7.02 -11.26 2.09
N LEU A 25 7.67 -10.54 3.01
CA LEU A 25 8.88 -9.77 2.75
C LEU A 25 10.14 -10.53 3.16
N LEU A 26 9.99 -11.57 3.98
CA LEU A 26 11.06 -12.43 4.47
C LEU A 26 10.78 -13.86 4.04
N ASP A 27 11.83 -14.66 3.86
CA ASP A 27 11.72 -16.10 3.65
C ASP A 27 11.55 -16.87 4.97
N ASP A 28 11.47 -18.20 4.90
CA ASP A 28 11.31 -19.07 6.08
C ASP A 28 12.50 -19.00 7.05
N ALA A 29 13.66 -18.51 6.60
CA ALA A 29 14.85 -18.30 7.42
C ALA A 29 14.89 -16.88 8.04
N GLY A 30 13.95 -16.01 7.69
CA GLY A 30 13.90 -14.61 8.13
C GLY A 30 14.76 -13.67 7.28
N GLU A 31 15.27 -14.12 6.13
CA GLU A 31 16.09 -13.30 5.24
C GLU A 31 15.18 -12.48 4.29
N PRO A 32 15.54 -11.22 3.97
CA PRO A 32 14.74 -10.40 3.08
C PRO A 32 14.63 -10.98 1.67
N LEU A 33 13.39 -11.15 1.20
CA LEU A 33 13.12 -11.56 -0.17
C LEU A 33 13.52 -10.43 -1.13
N PRO A 34 14.23 -10.75 -2.22
CA PRO A 34 14.68 -9.75 -3.17
C PRO A 34 13.51 -9.20 -3.98
N GLN A 35 13.72 -8.04 -4.61
CA GLN A 35 12.81 -7.51 -5.61
C GLN A 35 12.68 -8.46 -6.81
N THR A 36 11.50 -8.48 -7.44
CA THR A 36 11.28 -9.11 -8.76
C THR A 36 10.98 -8.05 -9.82
N GLU A 37 11.09 -8.44 -11.10
CA GLU A 37 10.72 -7.60 -12.24
C GLU A 37 9.24 -7.80 -12.66
N ASP A 38 8.41 -8.37 -11.77
CA ASP A 38 6.99 -8.55 -12.04
C ASP A 38 6.29 -7.18 -12.12
N GLU A 39 5.55 -6.96 -13.20
CA GLU A 39 4.79 -5.72 -13.38
C GLU A 39 3.66 -5.64 -12.33
N PRO A 40 3.51 -4.50 -11.64
CA PRO A 40 2.55 -4.37 -10.56
C PRO A 40 1.10 -4.32 -11.03
N LYS A 41 0.20 -4.97 -10.28
CA LYS A 41 -1.21 -5.12 -10.66
C LYS A 41 -2.16 -4.37 -9.72
N GLN A 42 -3.32 -3.97 -10.24
CA GLN A 42 -4.47 -3.52 -9.45
C GLN A 42 -5.40 -4.72 -9.24
N ASP A 43 -4.98 -5.63 -8.36
CA ASP A 43 -5.72 -6.86 -8.02
C ASP A 43 -6.56 -6.70 -6.74
N ALA A 44 -7.14 -7.80 -6.25
CA ALA A 44 -7.96 -7.75 -5.04
C ALA A 44 -7.20 -7.27 -3.79
N LEU A 45 -5.89 -7.56 -3.69
CA LEU A 45 -5.07 -7.07 -2.59
C LEU A 45 -4.88 -5.55 -2.69
N PHE A 46 -4.63 -5.05 -3.90
CA PHE A 46 -4.59 -3.61 -4.16
C PHE A 46 -5.89 -2.93 -3.72
N ASP A 47 -7.05 -3.47 -4.09
CA ASP A 47 -8.35 -2.91 -3.72
C ASP A 47 -8.56 -2.90 -2.19
N GLN A 48 -8.19 -3.97 -1.49
CA GLN A 48 -8.25 -4.02 -0.02
C GLN A 48 -7.36 -2.95 0.63
N ARG A 49 -6.14 -2.79 0.11
CA ARG A 49 -5.18 -1.77 0.57
C ARG A 49 -5.65 -0.35 0.28
N VAL A 50 -6.38 -0.13 -0.82
CA VAL A 50 -7.06 1.14 -1.11
C VAL A 50 -8.16 1.44 -0.09
N GLN A 51 -8.96 0.44 0.30
CA GLN A 51 -9.95 0.60 1.36
C GLN A 51 -9.30 0.93 2.71
N ALA A 52 -8.18 0.29 3.03
CA ALA A 52 -7.40 0.55 4.25
C ALA A 52 -6.81 1.97 4.26
N LEU A 53 -6.29 2.45 3.13
CA LEU A 53 -5.85 3.84 2.97
C LEU A 53 -7.00 4.83 3.16
N TRP A 54 -8.18 4.53 2.61
CA TRP A 54 -9.34 5.38 2.83
C TRP A 54 -9.75 5.42 4.30
N ALA A 55 -9.77 4.26 4.97
CA ALA A 55 -10.06 4.18 6.40
C ALA A 55 -9.05 4.98 7.22
N ALA A 56 -7.75 4.92 6.88
CA ALA A 56 -6.71 5.74 7.51
C ALA A 56 -6.99 7.24 7.40
N ILE A 57 -7.37 7.72 6.20
CA ILE A 57 -7.72 9.13 5.98
C ILE A 57 -8.95 9.52 6.79
N VAL A 58 -10.03 8.72 6.77
CA VAL A 58 -11.27 9.04 7.49
C VAL A 58 -11.06 9.03 9.02
N ALA A 59 -10.23 8.12 9.52
CA ALA A 59 -9.93 7.95 10.95
C ALA A 59 -8.81 8.87 11.47
N ASP A 60 -8.07 9.55 10.58
CA ASP A 60 -6.84 10.28 10.93
C ASP A 60 -5.76 9.37 11.55
N ASP A 61 -5.65 8.14 11.04
CA ASP A 61 -4.75 7.11 11.57
C ASP A 61 -4.01 6.40 10.43
N ALA A 62 -2.78 6.84 10.17
CA ALA A 62 -1.93 6.29 9.12
C ALA A 62 -1.59 4.79 9.33
N SER A 63 -1.61 4.29 10.57
CA SER A 63 -1.25 2.90 10.87
C SER A 63 -2.17 1.89 10.20
N LEU A 64 -3.44 2.28 9.95
CA LEU A 64 -4.41 1.46 9.22
C LEU A 64 -3.99 1.19 7.76
N ALA A 65 -3.18 2.08 7.17
CA ALA A 65 -2.70 1.96 5.79
C ALA A 65 -1.27 1.40 5.69
N LYS A 66 -0.71 0.88 6.79
CA LYS A 66 0.71 0.48 6.85
C LYS A 66 1.07 -0.54 5.78
N SER A 67 0.19 -1.51 5.54
CA SER A 67 0.32 -2.55 4.51
C SER A 67 0.38 -2.00 3.08
N PHE A 68 -0.24 -0.84 2.83
CA PHE A 68 -0.17 -0.21 1.51
C PHE A 68 1.00 0.75 1.36
N PHE A 69 1.62 1.18 2.47
CA PHE A 69 2.81 2.00 2.43
C PHE A 69 4.04 1.16 2.10
N PHE A 70 5.02 1.74 1.40
CA PHE A 70 6.20 1.01 1.00
C PHE A 70 6.97 0.48 2.23
N PRO A 71 7.19 -0.84 2.36
CA PRO A 71 7.70 -1.42 3.59
C PRO A 71 9.18 -1.07 3.80
N VAL A 72 9.59 -1.03 5.07
CA VAL A 72 10.95 -0.63 5.44
C VAL A 72 11.98 -1.65 4.95
N GLU A 73 11.67 -2.93 5.02
CA GLU A 73 12.52 -4.05 4.60
C GLU A 73 12.83 -3.97 3.09
N ALA A 74 11.84 -3.57 2.29
CA ALA A 74 12.05 -3.31 0.86
C ALA A 74 12.85 -2.03 0.64
N TYR A 75 12.57 -0.98 1.40
CA TYR A 75 13.28 0.29 1.30
C TYR A 75 14.79 0.18 1.57
N GLU A 76 15.16 -0.61 2.57
CA GLU A 76 16.57 -0.88 2.91
C GLU A 76 17.32 -1.58 1.78
N GLN A 77 16.65 -2.46 1.02
CA GLN A 77 17.21 -3.09 -0.17
C GLN A 77 17.33 -2.09 -1.33
N VAL A 78 16.30 -1.25 -1.54
CA VAL A 78 16.25 -0.30 -2.66
C VAL A 78 17.33 0.77 -2.56
N LYS A 79 17.53 1.38 -1.39
CA LYS A 79 18.34 2.61 -1.29
C LYS A 79 19.83 2.39 -1.16
N ALA A 80 20.59 3.28 -1.79
CA ALA A 80 22.02 3.49 -1.58
C ALA A 80 22.32 4.67 -0.64
N ILE A 81 21.76 4.62 0.58
CA ILE A 81 21.99 5.66 1.60
C ILE A 81 22.52 5.05 2.91
N PRO A 82 23.22 5.82 3.76
CA PRO A 82 23.86 5.27 4.97
C PRO A 82 22.90 4.76 6.05
N LYS A 83 21.69 5.32 6.17
CA LYS A 83 20.72 4.99 7.22
C LYS A 83 19.30 4.85 6.65
N PRO A 84 19.02 3.81 5.86
CA PRO A 84 17.75 3.67 5.14
C PRO A 84 16.54 3.55 6.07
N ALA A 85 16.58 2.75 7.14
CA ALA A 85 15.48 2.69 8.11
C ALA A 85 15.17 4.04 8.76
N ALA A 86 16.19 4.82 9.12
CA ALA A 86 16.00 6.14 9.72
C ALA A 86 15.40 7.14 8.72
N ASP A 87 15.86 7.15 7.47
CA ASP A 87 15.26 7.98 6.42
C ASP A 87 13.81 7.58 6.15
N TRP A 88 13.54 6.27 6.10
CA TRP A 88 12.18 5.76 5.94
C TRP A 88 11.26 6.24 7.06
N GLN A 89 11.68 6.11 8.32
CA GLN A 89 10.84 6.47 9.46
C GLN A 89 10.64 7.99 9.55
N HIS A 90 11.72 8.75 9.50
CA HIS A 90 11.68 10.18 9.83
C HIS A 90 11.34 11.08 8.65
N ARG A 91 11.44 10.58 7.41
CA ARG A 91 11.08 11.32 6.21
C ARG A 91 9.86 10.70 5.54
N LEU A 92 9.97 9.48 5.03
CA LEU A 92 8.90 8.88 4.21
C LEU A 92 7.62 8.65 5.01
N TRP A 93 7.72 7.93 6.12
CA TRP A 93 6.57 7.63 6.97
C TRP A 93 5.99 8.89 7.62
N ALA A 94 6.85 9.77 8.17
CA ALA A 94 6.41 11.04 8.74
C ALA A 94 5.67 11.93 7.73
N HIS A 95 6.10 11.97 6.46
CA HIS A 95 5.40 12.71 5.41
C HIS A 95 4.08 12.05 5.03
N PHE A 96 4.03 10.72 5.02
CA PHE A 96 2.78 9.99 4.81
C PHE A 96 1.76 10.28 5.92
N GLU A 97 2.16 10.23 7.18
CA GLU A 97 1.32 10.60 8.34
C GLU A 97 0.78 12.03 8.22
N ARG A 98 1.66 12.98 7.89
CA ARG A 98 1.29 14.38 7.64
C ARG A 98 0.24 14.49 6.53
N ASP A 99 0.43 13.78 5.42
CA ASP A 99 -0.47 13.86 4.27
C ASP A 99 -1.84 13.20 4.57
N ILE A 100 -1.85 12.09 5.32
CA ILE A 100 -3.09 11.49 5.85
C ILE A 100 -3.87 12.52 6.67
N HIS A 101 -3.20 13.22 7.58
CA HIS A 101 -3.81 14.26 8.39
C HIS A 101 -4.34 15.43 7.55
N GLN A 102 -3.57 15.86 6.55
CA GLN A 102 -4.02 16.91 5.64
C GLN A 102 -5.29 16.50 4.87
N TYR A 103 -5.35 15.27 4.38
CA TYR A 103 -6.53 14.75 3.70
C TYR A 103 -7.72 14.57 4.63
N HIS A 104 -7.50 14.13 5.86
CA HIS A 104 -8.53 14.08 6.90
C HIS A 104 -9.17 15.45 7.10
N GLN A 105 -8.36 16.50 7.26
CA GLN A 105 -8.83 17.87 7.39
C GLN A 105 -9.59 18.34 6.15
N GLN A 106 -9.11 17.98 4.95
CA GLN A 106 -9.75 18.35 3.68
C GLN A 106 -11.15 17.72 3.52
N LEU A 107 -11.36 16.49 4.00
CA LEU A 107 -12.69 15.86 4.01
C LEU A 107 -13.67 16.53 4.98
N GLY A 108 -13.16 17.23 5.99
CA GLY A 108 -13.94 18.02 6.92
C GLY A 108 -14.90 17.21 7.79
N LYS A 109 -16.03 17.82 8.16
CA LYS A 109 -17.00 17.25 9.11
C LYS A 109 -17.80 16.09 8.53
N ASP A 110 -17.98 16.08 7.22
CA ASP A 110 -18.79 15.08 6.51
C ASP A 110 -18.01 13.82 6.09
N ARG A 111 -16.72 13.72 6.46
CA ARG A 111 -15.82 12.59 6.13
C ARG A 111 -16.39 11.20 6.43
N ALA A 112 -17.25 11.05 7.43
CA ALA A 112 -17.86 9.74 7.75
C ALA A 112 -18.90 9.29 6.70
N ARG A 113 -19.33 10.20 5.82
CA ARG A 113 -20.31 9.95 4.76
C ARG A 113 -19.66 9.80 3.39
N THR A 114 -18.36 10.00 3.28
CA THR A 114 -17.62 9.88 2.03
C THR A 114 -17.24 8.42 1.76
N LYS A 115 -17.08 8.05 0.48
CA LYS A 115 -16.81 6.67 0.08
C LYS A 115 -15.74 6.62 -1.01
N VAL A 116 -14.67 5.88 -0.80
CA VAL A 116 -13.69 5.61 -1.86
C VAL A 116 -14.33 4.83 -3.00
N VAL A 117 -13.97 5.19 -4.23
CA VAL A 117 -14.47 4.57 -5.46
C VAL A 117 -13.39 3.74 -6.13
N ARG A 118 -12.26 4.36 -6.46
CA ARG A 118 -11.16 3.72 -7.21
C ARG A 118 -9.85 4.51 -7.09
N VAL A 119 -8.75 3.85 -7.43
CA VAL A 119 -7.51 4.54 -7.80
C VAL A 119 -7.38 4.58 -9.32
N GLU A 120 -7.18 5.79 -9.87
CA GLU A 120 -6.84 6.00 -11.27
C GLU A 120 -5.33 6.21 -11.41
N ILE A 121 -4.65 5.35 -12.15
CA ILE A 121 -3.24 5.50 -12.49
C ILE A 121 -3.16 6.28 -13.81
N ARG A 122 -2.74 7.55 -13.77
CA ARG A 122 -2.71 8.40 -14.97
C ARG A 122 -1.44 8.21 -15.80
N ASN A 123 -0.28 8.13 -15.14
CA ASN A 123 0.95 7.76 -15.82
C ASN A 123 1.15 6.25 -15.67
N PRO A 124 1.43 5.51 -16.74
CA PRO A 124 1.63 4.07 -16.66
C PRO A 124 2.85 3.71 -15.79
N ALA A 125 2.97 2.43 -15.44
CA ALA A 125 4.15 1.91 -14.78
C ALA A 125 5.40 2.14 -15.64
N GLU A 126 6.42 2.75 -15.05
CA GLU A 126 7.73 3.00 -15.64
C GLU A 126 8.76 2.15 -14.89
N TRP A 127 9.55 1.35 -15.62
CA TRP A 127 10.69 0.65 -15.03
C TRP A 127 11.82 1.64 -14.72
N MET A 128 12.19 1.73 -13.45
CA MET A 128 13.30 2.51 -12.95
C MET A 128 14.52 1.60 -12.84
N ALA A 129 15.49 1.77 -13.75
CA ALA A 129 16.74 0.99 -13.71
C ALA A 129 17.61 1.34 -12.47
N PRO A 130 18.44 0.40 -11.99
CA PRO A 130 19.44 0.65 -10.95
C PRO A 130 20.28 1.92 -11.21
N GLY A 131 20.68 2.60 -10.13
CA GLY A 131 21.48 3.84 -10.17
C GLY A 131 20.66 5.12 -10.37
N ARG A 132 19.39 5.02 -10.77
CA ARG A 132 18.46 6.16 -10.79
C ARG A 132 17.97 6.45 -9.36
N GLU A 133 17.76 7.72 -9.04
CA GLU A 133 17.21 8.18 -7.75
C GLU A 133 18.00 7.71 -6.50
N GLY A 134 19.28 7.35 -6.67
CA GLY A 134 20.10 6.83 -5.57
C GLY A 134 19.69 5.42 -5.13
N ASN A 135 19.20 4.59 -6.05
CA ASN A 135 18.76 3.22 -5.78
C ASN A 135 19.75 2.19 -6.31
N LYS A 136 19.88 1.06 -5.60
CA LYS A 136 20.77 -0.06 -5.96
C LYS A 136 20.10 -1.07 -6.89
N ILE A 137 18.77 -1.16 -6.83
CA ILE A 137 17.96 -2.15 -7.56
C ILE A 137 16.82 -1.45 -8.30
N GLY A 138 16.33 -2.11 -9.35
CA GLY A 138 15.24 -1.58 -10.16
C GLY A 138 13.86 -1.87 -9.59
N TYR A 139 12.86 -1.11 -10.04
CA TYR A 139 11.46 -1.28 -9.66
C TYR A 139 10.54 -0.58 -10.66
N PHE A 140 9.26 -0.92 -10.66
CA PHE A 140 8.26 -0.11 -11.36
C PHE A 140 7.81 1.06 -10.49
N ARG A 141 7.62 2.22 -11.13
CA ARG A 141 7.06 3.40 -10.50
C ARG A 141 5.91 3.92 -11.33
N THR A 142 4.90 4.47 -10.67
CA THR A 142 4.02 5.45 -11.31
C THR A 142 4.06 6.76 -10.55
N THR A 143 3.88 7.85 -11.28
CA THR A 143 3.67 9.19 -10.73
C THR A 143 2.29 9.68 -11.15
N ARG A 144 1.65 10.51 -10.33
CA ARG A 144 0.36 11.12 -10.64
C ARG A 144 -0.77 10.08 -10.78
N ALA A 145 -1.05 9.36 -9.72
CA ALA A 145 -2.31 8.65 -9.54
C ALA A 145 -3.30 9.50 -8.75
N TYR A 146 -4.57 9.12 -8.77
CA TYR A 146 -5.65 9.79 -8.05
C TYR A 146 -6.49 8.79 -7.27
N LEU A 147 -6.79 9.13 -6.01
CA LEU A 147 -7.76 8.41 -5.19
C LEU A 147 -9.12 9.08 -5.35
N HIS A 148 -10.03 8.44 -6.09
CA HIS A 148 -11.38 8.95 -6.33
C HIS A 148 -12.33 8.53 -5.21
N TYR A 149 -13.19 9.44 -4.78
CA TYR A 149 -14.19 9.21 -3.75
C TYR A 149 -15.48 9.99 -4.03
N LEU A 150 -16.59 9.52 -3.50
CA LEU A 150 -17.84 10.27 -3.45
C LEU A 150 -17.90 11.09 -2.18
N ASP A 151 -18.18 12.39 -2.31
CA ASP A 151 -18.47 13.24 -1.17
C ASP A 151 -19.87 12.97 -0.58
N ALA A 152 -20.24 13.71 0.47
CA ALA A 152 -21.52 13.52 1.16
C ALA A 152 -22.75 13.90 0.32
N GLN A 153 -22.54 14.60 -0.80
CA GLN A 153 -23.55 14.97 -1.78
C GLN A 153 -23.60 13.96 -2.94
N GLY A 154 -22.69 12.97 -2.96
CA GLY A 154 -22.58 11.98 -4.01
C GLY A 154 -21.81 12.48 -5.24
N GLU A 155 -21.10 13.61 -5.14
CA GLU A 155 -20.26 14.10 -6.22
C GLU A 155 -18.88 13.41 -6.16
N GLU A 156 -18.37 13.03 -7.32
CA GLU A 156 -17.04 12.44 -7.41
C GLU A 156 -15.96 13.52 -7.25
N ARG A 157 -15.09 13.28 -6.27
CA ARG A 157 -13.93 14.09 -5.92
C ARG A 157 -12.70 13.21 -5.99
N ARG A 158 -11.53 13.83 -5.91
CA ARG A 158 -10.26 13.12 -5.88
C ARG A 158 -9.26 13.74 -4.92
N LEU A 159 -8.41 12.89 -4.37
CA LEU A 159 -7.17 13.24 -3.69
C LEU A 159 -5.99 12.82 -4.54
N ASP A 160 -4.85 13.47 -4.34
CA ASP A 160 -3.63 13.07 -5.03
C ASP A 160 -3.10 11.74 -4.45
N LEU A 161 -2.54 10.93 -5.34
CA LEU A 161 -1.71 9.80 -4.99
C LEU A 161 -0.43 9.97 -5.82
N THR A 162 0.47 10.78 -5.29
CA THR A 162 1.58 11.37 -6.04
C THR A 162 2.53 10.33 -6.63
N SER A 163 2.90 9.31 -5.85
CA SER A 163 3.77 8.25 -6.35
C SER A 163 3.52 6.92 -5.69
N MET A 164 3.55 5.87 -6.51
CA MET A 164 3.60 4.48 -6.07
C MET A 164 4.84 3.80 -6.64
N ILE A 165 5.34 2.82 -5.89
CA ILE A 165 6.47 1.96 -6.22
C ILE A 165 6.04 0.50 -6.17
N SER A 166 6.60 -0.34 -7.02
CA SER A 166 6.37 -1.77 -6.94
C SER A 166 7.35 -2.47 -6.00
N TRP A 167 6.86 -3.46 -5.27
CA TRP A 167 7.67 -4.52 -4.69
C TRP A 167 7.03 -5.85 -5.04
N ARG A 168 7.79 -6.71 -5.73
CA ARG A 168 7.41 -8.07 -6.09
C ARG A 168 6.03 -8.17 -6.75
N GLY A 169 5.74 -7.30 -7.73
CA GLY A 169 4.45 -7.28 -8.43
C GLY A 169 3.30 -6.57 -7.70
N HIS A 170 3.57 -5.90 -6.57
CA HIS A 170 2.55 -5.19 -5.81
C HIS A 170 2.84 -3.69 -5.69
N TRP A 171 1.83 -2.86 -5.90
CA TRP A 171 1.92 -1.43 -5.67
C TRP A 171 1.95 -1.09 -4.17
N HIS A 172 2.80 -0.12 -3.85
CA HIS A 172 2.86 0.53 -2.55
C HIS A 172 2.92 2.04 -2.71
N VAL A 173 2.25 2.77 -1.82
CA VAL A 173 2.28 4.22 -1.76
C VAL A 173 3.60 4.69 -1.14
N VAL A 174 4.18 5.74 -1.71
CA VAL A 174 5.37 6.42 -1.15
C VAL A 174 5.05 7.87 -0.78
N HIS A 175 4.28 8.55 -1.63
CA HIS A 175 3.88 9.94 -1.42
C HIS A 175 2.42 10.13 -1.83
N LEU A 176 1.65 10.78 -0.96
CA LEU A 176 0.25 11.13 -1.22
C LEU A 176 0.19 12.52 -1.86
N HIS A 177 0.69 13.56 -1.18
CA HIS A 177 0.49 14.96 -1.58
C HIS A 177 1.79 15.71 -1.91
N GLY A 178 2.30 15.48 -3.13
CA GLY A 178 3.55 16.04 -3.60
C GLY A 178 4.79 15.36 -3.00
N PHE A 179 5.97 15.84 -3.36
CA PHE A 179 7.26 15.35 -2.86
C PHE A 179 7.80 16.19 -1.69
N ARG A 180 6.88 16.79 -0.92
CA ARG A 180 7.22 17.69 0.19
C ARG A 180 7.72 16.91 1.39
#